data_AF-A0A2K3LXZ0-F1
#
_entry.id   AF-A0A2K3LXZ0-F1
#
_cell.length_a   1.000
_cell.length_b   1.000
_cell.length_c   1.000
_cell.angle_alpha   90.00
_cell.angle_beta   90.00
_cell.angle_gamma   90.00
#
_symmetry.space_group_name_H-M   'P 1'
#
loop_
_entity.id
_entity.type
_entity.pdbx_description
1 polymer ?
#
loop_
_entity_poly.entity_id
_entity_poly.type
_entity_poly.pdbx_seq_one_letter_code
_entity_poly.pdbx_strand_id
1 'polypeptide(L)'
;MWHEEGLSIQKIANFPGRSVPIQEQTVAQYLLDAAQEGLPFDWTRFCEAIGLKQDFISAIQGAIVKVGSAEKLKPIKNELPEEITYPHIKTYLTMQTCGISLEDIQPKGHQSVKDGEAVNNASDLSEPPLETRQTESHLESDISTKSLMEIDTVPSGPVNGCQVQKLPVACEGEFTSKQLKVSETDEVSLIKLKATESSVVEWLKNYDEGANLNDILEHFNGSNEDSIVEL
;
A
#
# COMPACT_ATOMS: atom_id res chain seq x y z
N MET A 1 -13.54 4.41 -10.27
CA MET A 1 -12.77 3.17 -10.56
C MET A 1 -12.34 2.34 -9.34
N TRP A 2 -11.34 2.75 -8.54
CA TRP A 2 -10.90 1.90 -7.41
C TRP A 2 -11.91 1.90 -6.27
N HIS A 3 -12.20 3.07 -5.70
CA HIS A 3 -13.11 3.22 -4.57
C HIS A 3 -14.58 3.12 -5.00
N GLU A 4 -14.98 3.90 -6.02
CA GLU A 4 -16.38 3.99 -6.46
C GLU A 4 -16.92 2.72 -7.15
N GLU A 5 -16.10 2.06 -7.96
CA GLU A 5 -16.52 0.91 -8.78
C GLU A 5 -15.95 -0.42 -8.26
N GLY A 6 -15.13 -0.39 -7.20
CA GLY A 6 -14.52 -1.61 -6.64
C GLY A 6 -13.61 -2.37 -7.62
N LEU A 7 -13.07 -1.71 -8.66
CA LEU A 7 -12.21 -2.38 -9.64
C LEU A 7 -10.85 -2.70 -9.05
N SER A 8 -10.33 -3.91 -9.29
CA SER A 8 -8.98 -4.32 -8.84
C SER A 8 -7.88 -3.54 -9.57
N ILE A 9 -6.67 -3.52 -9.00
CA ILE A 9 -5.48 -2.89 -9.61
C ILE A 9 -5.27 -3.41 -11.04
N GLN A 10 -5.34 -4.73 -11.24
CA GLN A 10 -5.22 -5.38 -12.54
C GLN A 10 -6.31 -4.92 -13.54
N LYS A 11 -7.57 -4.78 -13.09
CA LYS A 11 -8.66 -4.31 -13.96
C LYS A 11 -8.48 -2.84 -14.36
N ILE A 12 -7.99 -2.01 -13.45
CA ILE A 12 -7.69 -0.59 -13.72
C ILE A 12 -6.51 -0.47 -14.69
N ALA A 13 -5.50 -1.33 -14.53
CA ALA A 13 -4.33 -1.40 -15.40
C ALA A 13 -4.70 -1.74 -16.85
N ASN A 14 -5.66 -2.64 -17.03
CA ASN A 14 -6.12 -3.12 -18.33
C ASN A 14 -7.46 -2.51 -18.77
N PHE A 15 -7.80 -1.32 -18.27
CA PHE A 15 -9.11 -0.70 -18.52
C PHE A 15 -9.33 -0.46 -20.02
N PRO A 16 -10.45 -0.95 -20.61
CA PRO A 16 -10.66 -0.93 -22.07
C PRO A 16 -10.82 0.48 -22.67
N GLY A 17 -11.09 1.49 -21.83
CA GLY A 17 -11.12 2.89 -22.26
C GLY A 17 -9.73 3.52 -22.44
N ARG A 18 -8.63 2.84 -22.09
CA ARG A 18 -7.26 3.31 -22.36
C ARG A 18 -6.79 2.80 -23.71
N SER A 19 -6.00 3.62 -24.40
CA SER A 19 -5.36 3.22 -25.66
C SER A 19 -4.32 2.11 -25.47
N VAL A 20 -3.66 2.07 -24.31
CA VAL A 20 -2.64 1.06 -23.95
C VAL A 20 -2.78 0.69 -22.47
N PRO A 21 -2.67 -0.60 -22.11
CA PRO A 21 -2.57 -1.02 -20.72
C PRO A 21 -1.38 -0.37 -20.01
N ILE A 22 -1.55 -0.08 -18.72
CA ILE A 22 -0.47 0.40 -17.86
C ILE A 22 -0.03 -0.69 -16.89
N GLN A 23 1.12 -0.51 -16.25
CA GLN A 23 1.60 -1.48 -15.27
C GLN A 23 0.79 -1.40 -13.98
N GLU A 24 0.58 -2.54 -13.32
CA GLU A 24 -0.09 -2.61 -12.01
C GLU A 24 0.64 -1.77 -10.95
N GLN A 25 1.97 -1.74 -11.00
CA GLN A 25 2.78 -0.88 -10.13
C GLN A 25 2.48 0.61 -10.32
N THR A 26 2.25 1.04 -11.56
CA THR A 26 1.85 2.43 -11.87
C THR A 26 0.46 2.73 -11.31
N VAL A 27 -0.48 1.80 -11.44
CA VAL A 27 -1.81 1.95 -10.81
C VAL A 27 -1.68 2.03 -9.30
N ALA A 28 -0.91 1.15 -8.67
CA ALA A 28 -0.69 1.15 -7.24
C ALA A 28 -0.09 2.48 -6.75
N GLN A 29 0.84 3.05 -7.50
CA GLN A 29 1.41 4.36 -7.18
C GLN A 29 0.35 5.48 -7.28
N TYR A 30 -0.43 5.54 -8.37
CA TYR A 30 -1.50 6.54 -8.49
C TYR A 30 -2.56 6.43 -7.41
N LEU A 31 -2.86 5.21 -6.98
CA LEU A 31 -3.76 4.96 -5.86
C LEU A 31 -3.18 5.51 -4.55
N LEU A 32 -1.89 5.28 -4.30
CA LEU A 32 -1.20 5.80 -3.13
C LEU A 32 -1.14 7.34 -3.13
N ASP A 33 -0.82 7.94 -4.28
CA ASP A 33 -0.80 9.40 -4.46
C ASP A 33 -2.19 10.00 -4.17
N ALA A 34 -3.26 9.37 -4.69
CA ALA A 34 -4.64 9.78 -4.42
C ALA A 34 -4.99 9.72 -2.92
N ALA A 35 -4.48 8.72 -2.19
CA ALA A 35 -4.67 8.61 -0.75
C ALA A 35 -3.99 9.76 0.00
N GLN A 36 -2.78 10.17 -0.43
CA GLN A 36 -2.06 11.32 0.12
C GLN A 36 -2.77 12.65 -0.14
N GLU A 37 -3.49 12.76 -1.26
CA GLU A 37 -4.34 13.92 -1.57
C GLU A 37 -5.65 13.95 -0.75
N GLY A 38 -5.88 12.96 0.13
CA GLY A 38 -7.06 12.89 0.98
C GLY A 38 -8.31 12.37 0.28
N LEU A 39 -8.16 11.72 -0.89
CA LEU A 39 -9.29 11.10 -1.58
C LEU A 39 -9.75 9.83 -0.84
N PRO A 40 -11.04 9.45 -0.94
CA PRO A 40 -11.55 8.24 -0.33
C PRO A 40 -10.73 7.01 -0.74
N PHE A 41 -10.16 6.33 0.26
CA PHE A 41 -9.21 5.26 0.06
C PHE A 41 -9.46 4.10 1.00
N ASP A 42 -9.57 2.90 0.42
CA ASP A 42 -9.69 1.65 1.18
C ASP A 42 -8.30 1.06 1.42
N TRP A 43 -7.74 1.37 2.59
CA TRP A 43 -6.42 0.89 3.01
C TRP A 43 -6.38 -0.61 3.19
N THR A 44 -7.44 -1.23 3.74
CA THR A 44 -7.53 -2.69 3.92
C THR A 44 -7.34 -3.39 2.60
N ARG A 45 -8.16 -3.00 1.63
CA ARG A 45 -8.15 -3.60 0.30
C ARG A 45 -6.87 -3.33 -0.46
N PHE A 46 -6.27 -2.16 -0.29
CA PHE A 46 -4.99 -1.83 -0.93
C PHE A 46 -3.83 -2.67 -0.35
N CYS A 47 -3.75 -2.77 0.98
CA CYS A 47 -2.73 -3.55 1.67
C CYS A 47 -2.79 -5.03 1.25
N GLU A 48 -4.00 -5.60 1.18
CA GLU A 48 -4.22 -6.95 0.66
C GLU A 48 -3.75 -7.09 -0.79
N ALA A 49 -4.09 -6.13 -1.65
CA ALA A 49 -3.74 -6.17 -3.07
C ALA A 49 -2.23 -6.11 -3.34
N ILE A 50 -1.47 -5.38 -2.53
CA ILE A 50 -0.01 -5.31 -2.66
C ILE A 50 0.71 -6.39 -1.84
N GLY A 51 0.00 -7.15 -1.00
CA GLY A 51 0.58 -8.16 -0.13
C GLY A 51 1.28 -7.60 1.12
N LEU A 52 0.90 -6.40 1.57
CA LEU A 52 1.39 -5.82 2.82
C LEU A 52 0.68 -6.49 4.02
N LYS A 53 1.40 -7.40 4.69
CA LYS A 53 0.91 -8.17 5.84
C LYS A 53 1.38 -7.56 7.16
N GLN A 54 0.74 -7.95 8.27
CA GLN A 54 1.14 -7.54 9.62
C GLN A 54 2.62 -7.83 9.92
N ASP A 55 3.13 -9.00 9.52
CA ASP A 55 4.54 -9.36 9.74
C ASP A 55 5.50 -8.40 9.04
N PHE A 56 5.13 -7.93 7.83
CA PHE A 56 5.93 -6.96 7.09
C PHE A 56 5.89 -5.60 7.77
N ILE A 57 4.75 -5.20 8.31
CA ILE A 57 4.60 -3.94 9.03
C ILE A 57 5.45 -3.94 10.30
N SER A 58 5.39 -5.00 11.10
CA SER A 58 6.25 -5.16 12.29
C SER A 58 7.73 -5.09 11.93
N ALA A 59 8.12 -5.74 10.83
CA ALA A 59 9.50 -5.70 10.34
C ALA A 59 9.91 -4.29 9.89
N ILE A 60 9.06 -3.59 9.11
CA ILE A 60 9.31 -2.22 8.64
C ILE A 60 9.43 -1.26 9.83
N GLN A 61 8.52 -1.35 10.81
CA GLN A 61 8.57 -0.55 12.02
C GLN A 61 9.86 -0.80 12.80
N GLY A 62 10.25 -2.07 12.99
CA GLY A 62 11.52 -2.42 13.64
C GLY A 62 12.74 -1.88 12.90
N ALA A 63 12.75 -1.94 11.57
CA ALA A 63 13.80 -1.37 10.75
C ALA A 63 13.88 0.16 10.87
N ILE A 64 12.75 0.86 10.89
CA ILE A 64 12.70 2.31 11.09
C ILE A 64 13.28 2.70 12.46
N VAL A 65 12.90 1.99 13.53
CA VAL A 65 13.44 2.21 14.88
C VAL A 65 14.95 1.97 14.91
N LYS A 66 15.43 0.92 14.23
CA LYS A 66 16.87 0.59 14.16
C LYS A 66 17.67 1.62 13.37
N VAL A 67 17.13 2.11 12.24
CA VAL A 67 17.76 3.14 11.41
C VAL A 67 17.68 4.52 12.05
N GLY A 68 16.66 4.77 12.88
CA GLY A 68 16.38 6.06 13.52
C GLY A 68 15.83 7.12 12.57
N SER A 69 15.31 6.72 11.41
CA SER A 69 14.74 7.63 10.41
C SER A 69 13.74 6.90 9.51
N ALA A 70 12.55 7.51 9.34
CA ALA A 70 11.50 7.02 8.44
C ALA A 70 11.68 7.49 6.98
N GLU A 71 12.50 8.51 6.74
CA GLU A 71 12.69 9.12 5.41
C GLU A 71 13.75 8.37 4.57
N LYS A 72 14.66 7.66 5.24
CA LYS A 72 15.80 6.99 4.60
C LYS A 72 15.42 5.60 4.05
N LEU A 73 14.69 5.58 2.94
CA LEU A 73 14.19 4.35 2.30
C LEU A 73 15.26 3.28 2.04
N LYS A 74 16.45 3.68 1.57
CA LYS A 74 17.55 2.73 1.25
C LYS A 74 18.08 2.04 2.52
N PRO A 75 18.51 2.78 3.57
CA PRO A 75 18.85 2.18 4.86
C PRO A 75 17.77 1.27 5.43
N ILE A 76 16.50 1.69 5.41
CA ILE A 76 15.38 0.86 5.89
C ILE A 76 15.30 -0.44 5.08
N LYS A 77 15.36 -0.38 3.74
CA LYS A 77 15.28 -1.57 2.89
C LYS A 77 16.43 -2.56 3.13
N ASN A 78 17.63 -2.07 3.47
CA ASN A 78 18.78 -2.93 3.76
C ASN A 78 18.63 -3.76 5.04
N GLU A 79 17.81 -3.30 5.98
CA GLU A 79 17.50 -4.00 7.23
C GLU A 79 16.36 -5.02 7.08
N LEU A 80 15.68 -5.05 5.92
CA LEU A 80 14.49 -5.84 5.68
C LEU A 80 14.77 -7.05 4.77
N PRO A 81 14.04 -8.17 4.97
CA PRO A 81 14.06 -9.32 4.05
C PRO A 81 13.79 -8.93 2.59
N GLU A 82 14.25 -9.76 1.64
CA GLU A 82 14.10 -9.50 0.20
C GLU A 82 12.64 -9.35 -0.22
N GLU A 83 11.76 -10.12 0.41
CA GLU A 83 10.31 -10.16 0.19
C GLU A 83 9.63 -8.82 0.49
N ILE A 84 10.22 -8.00 1.39
CA ILE A 84 9.69 -6.69 1.71
C ILE A 84 10.25 -5.67 0.73
N THR A 85 9.44 -5.28 -0.24
CA THR A 85 9.84 -4.40 -1.34
C THR A 85 9.67 -2.92 -0.99
N TYR A 86 10.26 -2.02 -1.78
CA TYR A 86 10.07 -0.57 -1.62
C TYR A 86 8.59 -0.13 -1.64
N PRO A 87 7.72 -0.68 -2.51
CA PRO A 87 6.28 -0.43 -2.42
C PRO A 87 5.66 -0.71 -1.04
N HIS A 88 6.06 -1.79 -0.36
CA HIS A 88 5.58 -2.10 1.00
C HIS A 88 5.99 -1.01 1.99
N ILE A 89 7.27 -0.62 1.95
CA ILE A 89 7.81 0.43 2.84
C ILE A 89 7.10 1.76 2.59
N LYS A 90 6.98 2.17 1.32
CA LYS A 90 6.29 3.41 0.95
C LYS A 90 4.84 3.42 1.38
N THR A 91 4.12 2.30 1.19
CA THR A 91 2.72 2.19 1.60
C THR A 91 2.59 2.36 3.10
N TYR A 92 3.41 1.67 3.89
CA TYR A 92 3.44 1.82 5.34
C TYR A 92 3.69 3.27 5.77
N LEU A 93 4.71 3.92 5.20
CA LEU A 93 5.01 5.33 5.53
C LEU A 93 3.85 6.25 5.16
N THR A 94 3.20 5.99 4.03
CA THR A 94 2.05 6.77 3.59
C THR A 94 0.86 6.61 4.54
N MET A 95 0.60 5.39 4.98
CA MET A 95 -0.42 5.12 6.00
C MET A 95 -0.16 5.92 7.27
N GLN A 96 1.10 5.95 7.74
CA GLN A 96 1.47 6.77 8.90
C GLN A 96 1.22 8.26 8.65
N THR A 97 1.58 8.80 7.47
CA THR A 97 1.32 10.21 7.15
C THR A 97 -0.17 10.54 7.07
N CYS A 98 -1.01 9.56 6.71
CA CYS A 98 -2.45 9.71 6.67
C CYS A 98 -3.12 9.43 8.03
N GLY A 99 -2.35 9.15 9.09
CA GLY A 99 -2.89 8.85 10.42
C GLY A 99 -3.56 7.48 10.54
N ILE A 100 -3.16 6.52 9.70
CA ILE A 100 -3.79 5.20 9.60
C ILE A 100 -2.88 4.13 10.21
N SER A 101 -3.35 3.43 11.25
CA SER A 101 -2.73 2.19 11.73
C SER A 101 -3.34 0.98 11.03
N LEU A 102 -2.55 -0.08 10.79
CA LEU A 102 -3.10 -1.35 10.31
C LEU A 102 -3.99 -2.03 11.37
N GLU A 103 -3.84 -1.66 12.64
CA GLU A 103 -4.69 -2.15 13.73
C GLU A 103 -6.14 -1.64 13.57
N ASP A 104 -6.34 -0.46 12.97
CA ASP A 104 -7.66 0.13 12.68
C ASP A 104 -8.33 -0.49 11.46
N ILE A 105 -7.55 -1.18 10.64
CA ILE A 105 -7.90 -1.72 9.33
C ILE A 105 -8.43 -3.15 9.44
N GLN A 106 -8.24 -3.83 10.58
CA GLN A 106 -8.79 -5.16 10.79
C GLN A 106 -10.33 -5.10 10.79
N PRO A 107 -11.00 -6.00 10.02
CA PRO A 107 -12.44 -6.15 10.17
C PRO A 107 -12.69 -6.58 11.61
N LYS A 108 -13.42 -5.73 12.33
CA LYS A 108 -13.95 -6.01 13.67
C LYS A 108 -14.89 -7.21 13.52
N GLY A 109 -14.32 -8.42 13.56
CA GLY A 109 -15.08 -9.65 13.64
C GLY A 109 -16.05 -9.47 14.79
N HIS A 110 -17.34 -9.62 14.50
CA HIS A 110 -18.42 -9.49 15.46
C HIS A 110 -17.98 -10.05 16.82
N GLN A 111 -17.78 -9.17 17.79
CA GLN A 111 -17.66 -9.57 19.16
C GLN A 111 -18.98 -10.26 19.49
N SER A 112 -18.93 -11.59 19.54
CA SER A 112 -19.94 -12.40 20.19
C SER A 112 -20.14 -11.80 21.57
N VAL A 113 -21.35 -11.27 21.79
CA VAL A 113 -21.82 -10.76 23.06
C VAL A 113 -21.56 -11.86 24.09
N LYS A 114 -20.55 -11.64 24.92
CA LYS A 114 -20.41 -12.35 26.19
C LYS A 114 -21.51 -11.82 27.10
N ASP A 115 -22.67 -12.45 27.07
CA ASP A 115 -23.48 -12.52 28.27
C ASP A 115 -22.91 -13.64 29.14
N GLY A 116 -22.44 -13.23 30.31
CA GLY A 116 -21.90 -14.15 31.30
C GLY A 116 -23.02 -14.97 31.93
N GLU A 117 -22.80 -16.27 32.03
CA GLU A 117 -23.29 -17.01 33.19
C GLU A 117 -22.26 -18.08 33.56
N ALA A 118 -21.65 -17.88 34.71
CA ALA A 118 -20.75 -18.83 35.34
C ALA A 118 -21.54 -19.63 36.38
N VAL A 119 -21.68 -20.95 36.20
CA VAL A 119 -21.69 -21.88 37.34
C VAL A 119 -21.45 -23.34 36.90
N ASN A 120 -20.33 -23.87 37.40
CA ASN A 120 -20.15 -25.18 38.06
C ASN A 120 -19.97 -26.48 37.25
N ASN A 121 -18.81 -27.10 37.54
CA ASN A 121 -18.40 -28.48 37.29
C ASN A 121 -19.37 -29.54 37.85
N ALA A 122 -19.50 -30.68 37.14
CA ALA A 122 -19.28 -32.03 37.69
C ALA A 122 -19.36 -33.11 36.59
N SER A 123 -18.50 -34.12 36.72
CA SER A 123 -18.44 -35.39 36.00
C SER A 123 -19.79 -36.13 35.91
N ASP A 124 -20.01 -36.89 34.84
CA ASP A 124 -19.93 -38.36 34.91
C ASP A 124 -20.16 -39.06 33.55
N LEU A 125 -19.48 -40.20 33.42
CA LEU A 125 -19.46 -41.14 32.31
C LEU A 125 -20.82 -41.84 32.13
N SER A 126 -21.28 -42.00 30.88
CA SER A 126 -22.05 -43.17 30.44
C SER A 126 -22.20 -43.20 28.91
N GLU A 127 -21.48 -44.11 28.26
CA GLU A 127 -21.87 -44.80 27.03
C GLU A 127 -22.75 -46.03 27.39
N PRO A 128 -23.28 -46.89 26.48
CA PRO A 128 -23.77 -46.77 25.07
C PRO A 128 -25.17 -47.52 24.94
N PRO A 129 -25.67 -48.15 23.83
CA PRO A 129 -25.15 -48.28 22.45
C PRO A 129 -26.18 -48.32 21.26
N LEU A 130 -25.60 -48.35 20.05
CA LEU A 130 -26.07 -48.87 18.73
C LEU A 130 -27.28 -48.25 18.01
N GLU A 131 -27.06 -47.73 16.79
CA GLU A 131 -27.42 -48.44 15.55
C GLU A 131 -26.81 -47.77 14.29
N THR A 132 -25.94 -48.55 13.66
CA THR A 132 -25.72 -48.74 12.21
C THR A 132 -26.69 -48.04 11.25
N ARG A 133 -26.13 -47.28 10.29
CA ARG A 133 -26.20 -47.61 8.86
C ARG A 133 -25.30 -46.70 8.02
N GLN A 134 -24.21 -47.29 7.54
CA GLN A 134 -23.50 -46.86 6.34
C GLN A 134 -24.40 -47.09 5.13
N THR A 135 -24.39 -46.18 4.17
CA THR A 135 -24.65 -46.53 2.77
C THR A 135 -23.81 -45.62 1.88
N GLU A 136 -22.68 -46.16 1.45
CA GLU A 136 -21.97 -45.75 0.25
C GLU A 136 -22.90 -45.92 -0.97
N SER A 137 -22.91 -44.94 -1.88
CA SER A 137 -23.41 -45.14 -3.24
C SER A 137 -22.48 -44.43 -4.21
N HIS A 138 -21.43 -45.16 -4.54
CA HIS A 138 -20.67 -45.09 -5.78
C HIS A 138 -21.58 -45.41 -6.98
N LEU A 139 -21.47 -44.66 -8.08
CA LEU A 139 -21.73 -44.99 -9.50
C LEU A 139 -21.55 -43.67 -10.28
N GLU A 140 -20.39 -43.40 -10.89
CA GLU A 140 -19.96 -43.85 -12.23
C GLU A 140 -21.03 -43.69 -13.31
N SER A 141 -20.80 -42.74 -14.22
CA SER A 141 -21.32 -42.75 -15.60
C SER A 141 -20.44 -41.88 -16.48
N ASP A 142 -19.41 -42.49 -17.06
CA ASP A 142 -18.91 -42.18 -18.40
C ASP A 142 -20.07 -42.18 -19.41
N ILE A 143 -20.06 -41.30 -20.44
CA ILE A 143 -19.80 -41.63 -21.86
C ILE A 143 -19.53 -40.34 -22.69
N SER A 144 -18.32 -40.25 -23.29
CA SER A 144 -18.02 -39.99 -24.73
C SER A 144 -18.66 -38.78 -25.45
N THR A 145 -17.95 -37.90 -26.16
CA THR A 145 -17.16 -38.18 -27.38
C THR A 145 -16.40 -36.92 -27.85
N LYS A 146 -15.11 -37.10 -28.17
CA LYS A 146 -14.27 -36.48 -29.23
C LYS A 146 -14.82 -35.29 -30.08
N SER A 147 -13.98 -34.27 -30.27
CA SER A 147 -13.58 -33.82 -31.62
C SER A 147 -12.26 -33.03 -31.59
N LEU A 148 -11.21 -33.70 -32.05
CA LEU A 148 -9.93 -33.19 -32.49
C LEU A 148 -10.09 -32.68 -33.93
N MET A 149 -9.58 -31.48 -34.25
CA MET A 149 -9.01 -31.20 -35.57
C MET A 149 -7.92 -30.14 -35.45
N GLU A 150 -6.70 -30.67 -35.43
CA GLU A 150 -5.46 -30.05 -35.90
C GLU A 150 -5.52 -30.00 -37.44
N ILE A 151 -4.97 -28.95 -38.08
CA ILE A 151 -3.93 -29.06 -39.14
C ILE A 151 -3.44 -27.67 -39.60
N ASP A 152 -2.12 -27.48 -39.44
CA ASP A 152 -1.12 -26.93 -40.35
C ASP A 152 -1.39 -25.71 -41.24
N THR A 153 -0.43 -24.78 -41.23
CA THR A 153 0.62 -24.72 -42.27
C THR A 153 1.60 -23.57 -41.98
N VAL A 154 2.88 -23.91 -41.76
CA VAL A 154 4.05 -23.04 -42.03
C VAL A 154 4.62 -23.48 -43.38
N PRO A 155 5.30 -22.61 -44.17
CA PRO A 155 6.77 -22.73 -44.19
C PRO A 155 7.55 -21.43 -44.43
N SER A 156 8.72 -21.34 -43.75
CA SER A 156 10.05 -20.91 -44.25
C SER A 156 10.17 -19.64 -45.12
N GLY A 157 10.90 -18.60 -44.71
CA GLY A 157 12.37 -18.55 -44.81
C GLY A 157 12.86 -17.25 -45.51
N PRO A 158 14.18 -16.95 -45.56
CA PRO A 158 14.78 -15.64 -45.23
C PRO A 158 15.43 -14.87 -46.41
N VAL A 159 15.77 -13.56 -46.24
CA VAL A 159 16.87 -12.78 -46.91
C VAL A 159 16.70 -11.28 -46.59
N ASN A 160 17.60 -10.62 -45.83
CA ASN A 160 18.86 -9.94 -46.22
C ASN A 160 18.68 -8.65 -47.07
N GLY A 161 19.27 -7.52 -46.61
CA GLY A 161 19.71 -6.43 -47.51
C GLY A 161 19.22 -5.00 -47.25
N CYS A 162 20.00 -4.25 -46.47
CA CYS A 162 20.47 -2.86 -46.69
C CYS A 162 19.85 -2.01 -47.83
N GLN A 163 19.40 -0.78 -47.56
CA GLN A 163 20.07 0.45 -48.06
C GLN A 163 19.47 1.78 -47.56
N VAL A 164 20.39 2.72 -47.40
CA VAL A 164 20.35 4.12 -46.96
C VAL A 164 19.70 5.05 -48.01
N GLN A 165 19.09 6.14 -47.52
CA GLN A 165 18.98 7.52 -48.07
C GLN A 165 17.60 8.10 -47.68
N LYS A 166 17.35 9.33 -47.22
CA LYS A 166 18.08 10.60 -47.21
C LYS A 166 17.26 11.60 -46.33
N LEU A 167 17.92 12.28 -45.39
CA LEU A 167 17.43 13.49 -44.66
C LEU A 167 17.21 14.67 -45.66
N PRO A 168 16.42 15.73 -45.36
CA PRO A 168 16.67 16.59 -44.19
C PRO A 168 15.49 17.40 -43.56
N VAL A 169 15.73 17.91 -42.33
CA VAL A 169 15.31 19.25 -41.80
C VAL A 169 13.79 19.43 -41.51
N ALA A 170 13.28 19.92 -40.37
CA ALA A 170 13.79 20.63 -39.19
C ALA A 170 12.84 20.41 -38.00
N CYS A 171 13.36 20.41 -36.77
CA CYS A 171 12.81 21.25 -35.70
C CYS A 171 13.84 21.29 -34.56
N GLU A 172 14.32 22.51 -34.32
CA GLU A 172 15.33 22.89 -33.35
C GLU A 172 14.97 22.39 -31.94
N GLY A 173 15.82 21.51 -31.41
CA GLY A 173 15.86 21.16 -30.00
C GLY A 173 17.01 21.90 -29.34
N GLU A 174 16.71 22.91 -28.53
CA GLU A 174 17.69 23.52 -27.64
C GLU A 174 17.04 23.81 -26.28
N PHE A 175 16.98 22.80 -25.42
CA PHE A 175 17.04 23.03 -23.99
C PHE A 175 18.30 22.36 -23.49
N THR A 176 19.31 23.19 -23.25
CA THR A 176 20.59 22.79 -22.71
C THR A 176 20.40 22.07 -21.38
N SER A 177 20.66 20.77 -21.38
CA SER A 177 20.85 19.96 -20.18
C SER A 177 22.10 20.45 -19.46
N LYS A 178 21.93 21.33 -18.47
CA LYS A 178 22.95 21.61 -17.46
C LYS A 178 22.64 20.78 -16.22
N GLN A 179 23.47 19.76 -16.00
CA GLN A 179 23.52 18.99 -14.76
C GLN A 179 23.80 19.96 -13.60
N LEU A 180 22.88 20.04 -12.63
CA LEU A 180 23.16 20.66 -11.34
C LEU A 180 23.68 19.57 -10.40
N LYS A 181 25.00 19.57 -10.21
CA LYS A 181 25.68 18.87 -9.13
C LYS A 181 25.38 19.63 -7.84
N VAL A 182 24.44 19.14 -7.03
CA VAL A 182 24.25 19.65 -5.67
C VAL A 182 25.14 18.84 -4.75
N SER A 183 26.14 19.54 -4.24
CA SER A 183 27.03 19.15 -3.16
C SER A 183 26.25 18.79 -1.90
N GLU A 184 26.70 17.71 -1.27
CA GLU A 184 26.52 17.37 0.14
C GLU A 184 26.80 18.60 1.02
N THR A 185 25.78 19.09 1.71
CA THR A 185 25.91 19.98 2.88
C THR A 185 24.66 19.78 3.73
N ASP A 186 24.87 19.36 4.98
CA ASP A 186 23.87 19.38 6.04
C ASP A 186 23.26 20.78 6.17
N GLU A 187 22.04 20.98 5.68
CA GLU A 187 21.25 22.14 6.04
C GLU A 187 19.80 21.69 6.25
N VAL A 188 19.46 21.54 7.52
CA VAL A 188 18.09 21.49 8.03
C VAL A 188 17.35 22.65 7.36
N SER A 189 16.44 22.35 6.44
CA SER A 189 15.53 23.36 5.91
C SER A 189 14.60 23.79 7.04
N LEU A 190 15.06 24.77 7.83
CA LEU A 190 14.27 25.49 8.82
C LEU A 190 13.24 26.34 8.07
N ILE A 191 12.21 25.68 7.53
CA ILE A 191 10.99 26.40 7.14
C ILE A 191 10.43 26.92 8.45
N LYS A 192 10.51 28.23 8.62
CA LYS A 192 10.10 28.92 9.83
C LYS A 192 8.56 28.84 9.95
N LEU A 193 8.04 27.91 10.75
CA LEU A 193 6.60 27.67 10.87
C LEU A 193 5.98 28.67 11.85
N LYS A 194 5.08 29.53 11.35
CA LYS A 194 4.37 30.53 12.16
C LYS A 194 3.14 29.91 12.80
N ALA A 195 3.03 30.02 14.13
CA ALA A 195 1.81 29.67 14.86
C ALA A 195 0.66 30.61 14.46
N THR A 196 -0.42 30.00 14.03
CA THR A 196 -1.75 30.61 13.84
C THR A 196 -2.75 29.74 14.59
N GLU A 197 -3.86 30.31 15.07
CA GLU A 197 -4.87 29.59 15.88
C GLU A 197 -5.25 28.24 15.25
N SER A 198 -5.62 28.24 13.97
CA SER A 198 -5.98 27.03 13.24
C SER A 198 -4.86 26.01 13.14
N SER A 199 -3.61 26.46 12.97
CA SER A 199 -2.45 25.57 12.83
C SER A 199 -2.05 24.95 14.16
N VAL A 200 -2.14 25.69 15.26
CA VAL A 200 -1.91 25.17 16.62
C VAL A 200 -2.99 24.14 16.98
N VAL A 201 -4.26 24.46 16.71
CA VAL A 201 -5.38 23.55 16.96
C VAL A 201 -5.27 22.26 16.14
N GLU A 202 -4.92 22.35 14.86
CA GLU A 202 -4.70 21.18 14.01
C GLU A 202 -3.54 20.32 14.51
N TRP A 203 -2.44 20.95 14.91
CA TRP A 203 -1.29 20.26 15.45
C TRP A 203 -1.61 19.52 16.76
N LEU A 204 -2.37 20.17 17.66
CA LEU A 204 -2.80 19.59 18.94
C LEU A 204 -3.77 18.42 18.80
N LYS A 205 -4.51 18.28 17.69
CA LYS A 205 -5.38 17.11 17.46
C LYS A 205 -4.63 15.79 17.44
N ASN A 206 -3.32 15.83 17.20
CA ASN A 206 -2.45 14.66 17.21
C ASN A 206 -1.95 14.29 18.62
N TYR A 207 -2.31 15.06 19.66
CA TYR A 207 -1.89 14.86 21.04
C TYR A 207 -3.11 14.72 21.96
N ASP A 208 -3.37 13.49 22.43
CA ASP A 208 -4.51 13.21 23.32
C ASP A 208 -4.36 13.84 24.72
N GLU A 209 -3.12 14.07 25.17
CA GLU A 209 -2.81 14.68 26.48
C GLU A 209 -2.55 16.19 26.39
N GLY A 210 -2.74 16.80 25.22
CA GLY A 210 -2.28 18.16 24.91
C GLY A 210 -0.77 18.22 24.72
N ALA A 211 -0.23 19.42 24.53
CA ALA A 211 1.21 19.63 24.33
C ALA A 211 1.74 20.71 25.26
N ASN A 212 3.01 20.59 25.65
CA ASN A 212 3.67 21.62 26.45
C ASN A 212 4.02 22.82 25.56
N LEU A 213 4.08 24.01 26.16
CA LEU A 213 4.42 25.26 25.45
C LEU A 213 5.78 25.18 24.77
N ASN A 214 6.73 24.46 25.38
CA ASN A 214 8.04 24.22 24.79
C ASN A 214 7.98 23.37 23.51
N ASP A 215 7.09 22.37 23.48
CA ASP A 215 6.91 21.50 22.32
C ASP A 215 6.24 22.27 21.17
N ILE A 216 5.29 23.15 21.50
CA ILE A 216 4.65 24.05 20.55
C ILE A 216 5.68 25.03 19.97
N LEU A 217 6.57 25.60 20.78
CA LEU A 217 7.62 26.51 20.33
C LEU A 217 8.69 25.83 19.47
N GLU A 218 8.99 24.56 19.76
CA GLU A 218 9.89 23.76 18.93
C GLU A 218 9.29 23.49 17.55
N HIS A 219 8.01 23.16 17.49
CA HIS A 219 7.30 22.93 16.24
C HIS A 219 7.06 24.22 15.45
N PHE A 220 6.62 25.28 16.12
CA PHE A 220 6.38 26.61 15.56
C PHE A 220 7.53 27.57 15.86
N ASN A 221 8.73 27.20 15.43
CA ASN A 221 9.96 28.02 15.55
C ASN A 221 9.86 29.39 14.86
N GLY A 222 8.76 29.65 14.16
CA GLY A 222 8.40 30.92 13.55
C GLY A 222 7.73 31.94 14.44
N SER A 223 7.21 31.51 15.57
CA SER A 223 6.49 32.35 16.53
C SER A 223 7.28 32.52 17.82
N ASN A 224 7.04 33.63 18.51
CA ASN A 224 7.50 33.81 19.89
C ASN A 224 6.43 33.30 20.85
N GLU A 225 6.84 33.07 22.11
CA GLU A 225 5.97 32.60 23.18
C GLU A 225 4.73 33.49 23.35
N ASP A 226 4.92 34.81 23.35
CA ASP A 226 3.83 35.78 23.50
C ASP A 226 2.76 35.63 22.40
N SER A 227 3.16 35.43 21.14
CA SER A 227 2.19 35.24 20.04
C SER A 227 1.48 33.90 20.11
N ILE A 228 1.96 32.92 20.89
CA ILE A 228 1.31 31.62 21.05
C ILE A 228 0.34 31.66 22.23
N VAL A 229 0.70 32.36 23.30
CA VAL A 229 -0.15 32.56 24.47
C VAL A 229 -1.34 33.48 24.17
N GLU A 230 -1.21 34.38 23.18
CA GLU A 230 -2.29 35.25 22.71
C GLU A 230 -3.31 34.60 21.75
N LEU A 231 -3.04 33.38 21.26
CA LEU A 231 -3.96 32.61 20.38
C LEU A 231 -5.02 31.87 21.20
#